data_AF-A0A6J7V7Y8-F1
#
_entry.id   AF-A0A6J7V7Y8-F1
#
_cell.length_a   1.000
_cell.length_b   1.000
_cell.length_c   1.000
_cell.angle_alpha   90.00
_cell.angle_beta   90.00
_cell.angle_gamma   90.00
#
_symmetry.space_group_name_H-M   'P 1'
#
loop_
_entity.id
_entity.type
_entity.pdbx_description
1 polymer ?
#
loop_
_entity_poly.entity_id
_entity_poly.type
_entity_poly.pdbx_seq_one_letter_code
_entity_poly.pdbx_strand_id
1 'polypeptide(L)'
;MAAAIKKGDIDAGGVVEPFGTSGLADGLTLLGFPAAGFFNDGGAVGVWLATDAWASAHRDLALAFQKAMSESNAWAAAPANLSKVRAEIPKITGVTAAEAAASNIPFLPTAAVTASDVASVATKMNFLGYISKKVDAASLLFK
;
A
#
# COMPACT_ATOMS: atom_id res chain seq x y z
N MET A 1 -6.50 11.72 10.67
CA MET A 1 -7.56 12.27 9.81
C MET A 1 -8.90 12.39 10.52
N ALA A 2 -9.45 11.29 11.07
CA ALA A 2 -10.75 11.29 11.74
C ALA A 2 -10.90 12.35 12.85
N ALA A 3 -9.90 12.47 13.73
CA ALA A 3 -9.90 13.49 14.78
C ALA A 3 -9.97 14.93 14.25
N ALA A 4 -9.27 15.23 13.15
CA ALA A 4 -9.27 16.56 12.54
C ALA A 4 -10.64 16.88 11.91
N ILE A 5 -11.30 15.89 11.31
CA ILE A 5 -12.68 16.03 10.80
C ILE A 5 -13.65 16.30 11.97
N LYS A 6 -13.58 15.50 13.04
CA LYS A 6 -14.44 15.69 14.23
C LYS A 6 -14.26 17.04 14.91
N LYS A 7 -13.04 17.58 14.89
CA LYS A 7 -12.71 18.90 15.44
C LYS A 7 -13.13 20.06 14.50
N GLY A 8 -13.47 19.76 13.25
CA GLY A 8 -13.79 20.77 12.24
C GLY A 8 -12.57 21.47 11.64
N ASP A 9 -11.36 20.91 11.78
CA ASP A 9 -10.16 21.47 11.17
C ASP A 9 -10.11 21.21 9.65
N ILE A 10 -10.81 20.18 9.16
CA ILE A 10 -10.95 19.79 7.76
C ILE A 10 -12.34 19.18 7.51
N ASP A 11 -12.86 19.28 6.29
CA ASP A 11 -14.17 18.73 5.93
C ASP A 11 -14.12 17.23 5.58
N ALA A 12 -13.00 16.78 5.00
CA ALA A 12 -12.81 15.39 4.56
C ALA A 12 -11.31 15.06 4.48
N GLY A 13 -10.97 13.77 4.40
CA GLY A 13 -9.61 13.35 4.13
C GLY A 13 -9.50 11.94 3.56
N GLY A 14 -8.42 11.71 2.80
CA GLY A 14 -8.07 10.39 2.27
C GLY A 14 -7.28 9.58 3.29
N VAL A 15 -7.71 8.36 3.55
CA VAL A 15 -7.00 7.41 4.42
C VAL A 15 -6.97 6.02 3.77
N VAL A 16 -5.98 5.22 4.15
CA VAL A 16 -5.89 3.80 3.80
C VAL A 16 -6.51 2.94 4.90
N GLU A 17 -6.78 1.67 4.62
CA GLU A 17 -7.14 0.71 5.67
C GLU A 17 -5.97 0.52 6.66
N PRO A 18 -6.23 0.29 7.96
CA PRO A 18 -7.55 0.11 8.60
C PRO A 18 -8.23 1.43 9.02
N PHE A 19 -7.63 2.59 8.74
CA PHE A 19 -8.11 3.87 9.24
C PHE A 19 -9.43 4.32 8.61
N GLY A 20 -9.74 3.83 7.40
CA GLY A 20 -11.06 4.00 6.78
C GLY A 20 -12.15 3.32 7.60
N THR A 21 -11.94 2.04 7.95
CA THR A 21 -12.84 1.28 8.81
C THR A 21 -12.99 1.90 10.20
N SER A 22 -11.89 2.35 10.80
CA SER A 22 -11.91 3.07 12.08
C SER A 22 -12.74 4.35 12.00
N GLY A 23 -12.58 5.14 10.93
CA GLY A 23 -13.40 6.34 10.69
C GLY A 23 -14.90 6.07 10.65
N LEU A 24 -15.32 4.96 10.01
CA LEU A 24 -16.73 4.54 9.98
C LEU A 24 -17.25 4.16 11.38
N ALA A 25 -16.46 3.41 12.15
CA ALA A 25 -16.80 3.08 13.55
C ALA A 25 -16.95 4.34 14.41
N ASP A 26 -16.19 5.38 14.06
CA ASP A 26 -16.21 6.70 14.67
C ASP A 26 -17.36 7.62 14.24
N GLY A 27 -18.28 7.13 13.40
CA GLY A 27 -19.45 7.85 12.91
C GLY A 27 -19.20 8.74 11.69
N LEU A 28 -18.03 8.65 11.05
CA LEU A 28 -17.77 9.35 9.80
C LEU A 28 -18.44 8.64 8.62
N THR A 29 -18.61 9.38 7.52
CA THR A 29 -19.18 8.85 6.28
C THR A 29 -18.09 8.62 5.24
N LEU A 30 -18.12 7.45 4.61
CA LEU A 30 -17.26 7.15 3.46
C LEU A 30 -17.81 7.85 2.21
N LEU A 31 -17.00 8.76 1.63
CA LEU A 31 -17.36 9.47 0.40
C LEU A 31 -17.01 8.69 -0.88
N GLY A 32 -16.02 7.81 -0.81
CA GLY A 32 -15.61 6.95 -1.92
C GLY A 32 -14.18 6.44 -1.82
N PHE A 33 -13.78 5.61 -2.79
CA PHE A 33 -12.44 5.06 -2.92
C PHE A 33 -11.77 5.55 -4.22
N PRO A 34 -11.36 6.82 -4.32
CA PRO A 34 -10.81 7.38 -5.54
C PRO A 34 -9.56 6.64 -6.01
N ALA A 35 -8.71 6.17 -5.08
CA ALA A 35 -7.53 5.37 -5.42
C ALA A 35 -7.89 4.04 -6.11
N ALA A 36 -8.98 3.38 -5.71
CA ALA A 36 -9.42 2.14 -6.34
C ALA A 36 -9.91 2.37 -7.78
N GLY A 37 -10.56 3.51 -8.04
CA GLY A 37 -10.99 3.89 -9.39
C GLY A 37 -9.90 4.51 -10.26
N PHE A 38 -8.87 5.10 -9.66
CA PHE A 38 -7.80 5.80 -10.40
C PHE A 38 -6.56 4.92 -10.64
N PHE A 39 -6.31 3.95 -9.77
CA PHE A 39 -5.21 2.96 -9.89
C PHE A 39 -5.72 1.54 -10.20
N ASN A 40 -6.87 1.47 -10.86
CA ASN A 40 -7.65 0.29 -11.22
C ASN A 40 -6.96 -0.75 -12.15
N ASP A 41 -6.03 -0.33 -13.01
CA ASP A 41 -5.41 -1.21 -14.03
C ASP A 41 -4.02 -1.73 -13.65
N GLY A 42 -3.85 -2.13 -12.39
CA GLY A 42 -2.55 -2.46 -11.84
C GLY A 42 -1.65 -1.22 -11.64
N GLY A 43 -0.43 -1.48 -11.19
CA GLY A 43 0.49 -0.44 -10.73
C GLY A 43 0.92 -0.63 -9.28
N ALA A 44 2.19 -0.38 -9.02
CA ALA A 44 2.78 -0.54 -7.70
C ALA A 44 2.69 0.79 -6.93
N VAL A 45 1.53 1.04 -6.28
CA VAL A 45 1.32 2.24 -5.45
C VAL A 45 2.20 2.21 -4.18
N GLY A 46 2.50 1.00 -3.68
CA GLY A 46 3.52 0.76 -2.66
C GLY A 46 4.63 -0.13 -3.22
N VAL A 47 5.88 0.21 -2.93
CA VAL A 47 7.07 -0.53 -3.35
C VAL A 47 8.10 -0.60 -2.22
N TRP A 48 8.89 -1.67 -2.20
CA TRP A 48 10.11 -1.73 -1.41
C TRP A 48 11.25 -1.11 -2.20
N LEU A 49 12.03 -0.25 -1.55
CA LEU A 49 13.15 0.46 -2.15
C LEU A 49 14.42 0.21 -1.34
N ALA A 50 15.54 0.14 -2.04
CA ALA A 50 16.87 0.17 -1.47
C ALA A 50 17.73 1.15 -2.27
N THR A 51 18.85 1.61 -1.72
CA THR A 51 19.79 2.42 -2.48
C THR A 51 20.56 1.55 -3.48
N ASP A 52 20.94 2.13 -4.62
CA ASP A 52 21.73 1.43 -5.65
C ASP A 52 23.03 0.83 -5.09
N ALA A 53 23.71 1.59 -4.21
CA ALA A 53 24.94 1.15 -3.57
C ALA A 53 24.73 -0.11 -2.70
N TRP A 54 23.66 -0.13 -1.90
CA TRP A 54 23.34 -1.29 -1.06
C TRP A 54 22.93 -2.49 -1.92
N ALA A 55 22.02 -2.29 -2.88
CA ALA A 55 21.54 -3.36 -3.75
C ALA A 55 22.66 -3.98 -4.59
N SER A 56 23.64 -3.18 -5.01
CA SER A 56 24.82 -3.66 -5.74
C SER A 56 25.77 -4.45 -4.85
N ALA A 57 26.02 -3.98 -3.62
CA ALA A 57 26.92 -4.66 -2.68
C ALA A 57 26.30 -5.92 -2.05
N HIS A 58 24.97 -5.99 -1.98
CA HIS A 58 24.21 -7.03 -1.27
C HIS A 58 23.17 -7.70 -2.16
N ARG A 59 23.52 -7.94 -3.43
CA ARG A 59 22.62 -8.48 -4.44
C ARG A 59 21.88 -9.75 -3.98
N ASP A 60 22.60 -10.71 -3.43
CA ASP A 60 22.01 -11.98 -3.00
C ASP A 60 21.02 -11.79 -1.84
N LEU A 61 21.30 -10.84 -0.94
CA LEU A 61 20.38 -10.49 0.15
C LEU A 61 19.12 -9.79 -0.39
N ALA A 62 19.26 -8.91 -1.38
CA ALA A 62 18.13 -8.27 -2.04
C ALA A 62 17.22 -9.30 -2.75
N LEU A 63 17.80 -10.27 -3.46
CA LEU A 63 17.06 -11.37 -4.09
C LEU A 63 16.38 -12.27 -3.05
N ALA A 64 17.08 -12.61 -1.97
CA ALA A 64 16.51 -13.39 -0.87
C ALA A 64 15.35 -12.65 -0.19
N PHE A 65 15.48 -11.34 0.00
CA PHE A 65 14.40 -10.50 0.53
C PHE A 65 13.19 -10.47 -0.41
N GLN A 66 13.39 -10.27 -1.72
CA GLN A 66 12.30 -10.29 -2.69
C GLN A 66 11.53 -11.62 -2.66
N LYS A 67 12.26 -12.74 -2.59
CA LYS A 67 11.67 -14.08 -2.44
C LYS A 67 10.87 -14.20 -1.14
N ALA A 68 11.47 -13.80 -0.01
CA ALA A 68 10.82 -13.86 1.30
C ALA A 68 9.54 -13.01 1.36
N MET A 69 9.54 -11.84 0.71
CA MET A 69 8.35 -10.99 0.62
C MET A 69 7.24 -11.63 -0.20
N SER A 70 7.57 -12.24 -1.36
CA SER A 70 6.59 -12.99 -2.15
C SER A 70 5.97 -14.14 -1.35
N GLU A 71 6.80 -14.92 -0.64
CA GLU A 71 6.34 -16.04 0.20
C GLU A 71 5.49 -15.55 1.38
N SER A 72 5.88 -14.43 1.99
CA SER A 72 5.12 -13.81 3.09
C SER A 72 3.78 -13.28 2.61
N ASN A 73 3.72 -12.64 1.45
CA ASN A 73 2.48 -12.17 0.84
C ASN A 73 1.54 -13.33 0.50
N ALA A 74 2.07 -14.41 -0.09
CA ALA A 74 1.30 -15.62 -0.36
C ALA A 74 0.73 -16.24 0.93
N TRP A 75 1.56 -16.33 1.98
CA TRP A 75 1.13 -16.83 3.27
C TRP A 75 0.04 -15.95 3.90
N ALA A 76 0.23 -14.63 3.90
CA ALA A 76 -0.68 -13.67 4.51
C ALA A 76 -2.03 -13.56 3.77
N ALA A 77 -2.02 -13.74 2.44
CA ALA A 77 -3.24 -13.74 1.63
C ALA A 77 -4.06 -15.03 1.77
N ALA A 78 -3.48 -16.11 2.31
CA ALA A 78 -4.18 -17.38 2.45
C ALA A 78 -5.33 -17.27 3.49
N PRO A 79 -6.56 -17.73 3.17
CA PRO A 79 -7.71 -17.62 4.07
C PRO A 79 -7.45 -18.14 5.50
N ALA A 80 -6.70 -19.24 5.62
CA ALA A 80 -6.35 -19.85 6.91
C ALA A 80 -5.45 -18.98 7.80
N ASN A 81 -4.80 -17.96 7.24
CA ASN A 81 -3.87 -17.08 7.97
C ASN A 81 -4.43 -15.66 8.20
N LEU A 82 -5.57 -15.31 7.60
CA LEU A 82 -6.14 -13.96 7.71
C LEU A 82 -6.41 -13.54 9.17
N SER A 83 -6.81 -14.47 10.04
CA SER A 83 -6.99 -14.17 11.47
C SER A 83 -5.69 -13.78 12.16
N LYS A 84 -4.57 -14.43 11.80
CA LYS A 84 -3.23 -14.09 12.31
C LYS A 84 -2.78 -12.73 11.79
N VAL A 85 -2.99 -12.45 10.51
CA VAL A 85 -2.70 -11.13 9.92
C VAL A 85 -3.47 -10.03 10.65
N ARG A 86 -4.77 -10.23 10.87
CA ARG A 86 -5.63 -9.27 11.58
C ARG A 86 -5.19 -9.04 13.02
N ALA A 87 -4.67 -10.05 13.70
CA ALA A 87 -4.16 -9.93 15.07
C ALA A 87 -2.91 -9.02 15.16
N GLU A 88 -2.14 -8.86 14.08
CA GLU A 88 -0.98 -7.96 14.05
C GLU A 88 -1.37 -6.50 13.78
N ILE A 89 -2.49 -6.24 13.09
CA ILE A 89 -2.91 -4.89 12.68
C ILE A 89 -2.97 -3.91 13.87
N PRO A 90 -3.63 -4.22 15.01
CA PRO A 90 -3.67 -3.32 16.16
C PRO A 90 -2.30 -2.96 16.71
N LYS A 91 -1.34 -3.90 16.68
CA LYS A 91 0.00 -3.72 17.25
C LYS A 91 0.83 -2.70 16.48
N ILE A 92 0.55 -2.54 15.19
CA ILE A 92 1.30 -1.66 14.28
C ILE A 92 0.56 -0.32 14.09
N THR A 93 -0.77 -0.35 14.05
CA THR A 93 -1.59 0.80 13.64
C THR A 93 -2.27 1.51 14.80
N GLY A 94 -2.39 0.87 15.96
CA GLY A 94 -3.08 1.41 17.14
C GLY A 94 -4.60 1.38 17.06
N VAL A 95 -5.21 0.82 16.00
CA VAL A 95 -6.67 0.59 15.96
C VAL A 95 -7.08 -0.52 16.92
N THR A 96 -8.35 -0.57 17.28
CA THR A 96 -8.91 -1.63 18.11
C THR A 96 -8.94 -2.98 17.39
N ALA A 97 -9.02 -4.07 18.16
CA ALA A 97 -9.18 -5.41 17.60
C ALA A 97 -10.47 -5.56 16.77
N ALA A 98 -11.55 -4.85 17.16
CA ALA A 98 -12.81 -4.85 16.42
C ALA A 98 -12.67 -4.15 15.06
N GLU A 99 -12.01 -3.00 15.00
CA GLU A 99 -11.73 -2.30 13.73
C GLU A 99 -10.80 -3.12 12.83
N ALA A 100 -9.77 -3.75 13.40
CA ALA A 100 -8.89 -4.65 12.65
C ALA A 100 -9.61 -5.92 12.14
N ALA A 101 -10.62 -6.40 12.86
CA ALA A 101 -11.45 -7.52 12.39
C ALA A 101 -12.36 -7.10 11.23
N ALA A 102 -12.88 -5.88 11.26
CA ALA A 102 -13.76 -5.32 10.23
C ALA A 102 -13.01 -4.78 9.00
N SER A 103 -11.71 -4.51 9.11
CA SER A 103 -10.94 -3.90 8.02
C SER A 103 -10.85 -4.77 6.78
N ASN A 104 -10.66 -4.16 5.61
CA ASN A 104 -10.28 -4.92 4.43
C ASN A 104 -8.78 -5.22 4.44
N ILE A 105 -8.41 -6.47 4.13
CA ILE A 105 -7.00 -6.81 3.87
C ILE A 105 -6.73 -6.42 2.40
N PRO A 106 -5.70 -5.60 2.14
CA PRO A 106 -5.39 -5.20 0.77
C PRO A 106 -4.92 -6.40 -0.06
N PHE A 107 -4.96 -6.26 -1.38
CA PHE A 107 -4.32 -7.22 -2.27
C PHE A 107 -2.81 -7.28 -1.97
N LEU A 108 -2.29 -8.49 -1.72
CA LEU A 108 -0.88 -8.74 -1.42
C LEU A 108 -0.22 -9.43 -2.63
N PRO A 109 0.52 -8.70 -3.48
CA PRO A 109 1.08 -9.26 -4.71
C PRO A 109 2.20 -10.25 -4.43
N THR A 110 2.22 -11.36 -5.17
CA THR A 110 3.32 -12.33 -5.16
C THR A 110 4.22 -12.19 -6.38
N ALA A 111 3.72 -11.57 -7.46
CA ALA A 111 4.53 -11.26 -8.63
C ALA A 111 5.51 -10.11 -8.34
N ALA A 112 6.67 -10.16 -8.97
CA ALA A 112 7.62 -9.06 -8.95
C ALA A 112 7.03 -7.83 -9.65
N VAL A 113 7.38 -6.64 -9.15
CA VAL A 113 7.02 -5.36 -9.76
C VAL A 113 7.65 -5.26 -11.15
N THR A 114 6.85 -4.89 -12.13
CA THR A 114 7.30 -4.71 -13.52
C THR A 114 7.50 -3.23 -13.86
N ALA A 115 8.15 -2.96 -15.00
CA ALA A 115 8.30 -1.60 -15.49
C ALA A 115 6.94 -0.98 -15.85
N SER A 116 5.98 -1.80 -16.30
CA SER A 116 4.61 -1.35 -16.59
C SER A 116 3.89 -0.89 -15.31
N ASP A 117 4.09 -1.61 -14.20
CA ASP A 117 3.48 -1.24 -12.92
C ASP A 117 3.96 0.14 -12.45
N VAL A 118 5.27 0.40 -12.56
CA VAL A 118 5.86 1.69 -12.19
C VAL A 118 5.46 2.78 -13.19
N ALA A 119 5.45 2.48 -14.49
CA ALA A 119 5.08 3.44 -15.53
C ALA A 119 3.61 3.88 -15.44
N SER A 120 2.69 2.97 -15.07
CA SER A 120 1.28 3.26 -14.85
C SER A 120 1.08 4.33 -13.77
N VAL A 121 1.76 4.17 -12.64
CA VAL A 121 1.71 5.15 -11.53
C VAL A 121 2.38 6.45 -11.92
N ALA A 122 3.58 6.41 -12.51
CA ALA A 122 4.30 7.60 -12.93
C ALA A 122 3.52 8.43 -13.96
N THR A 123 2.86 7.78 -14.91
CA THR A 123 2.02 8.47 -15.91
C THR A 123 0.85 9.18 -15.25
N LYS A 124 0.19 8.54 -14.29
CA LYS A 124 -0.89 9.14 -13.51
C LYS A 124 -0.41 10.30 -12.65
N MET A 125 0.76 10.18 -12.02
CA MET A 125 1.38 11.29 -11.26
C MET A 125 1.77 12.46 -12.16
N ASN A 126 2.23 12.20 -13.39
CA ASN A 126 2.52 13.25 -14.36
C ASN A 126 1.24 13.96 -14.82
N PHE A 127 0.20 13.19 -15.13
CA PHE A 127 -1.12 13.72 -15.46
C PHE A 127 -1.69 14.62 -14.35
N LEU A 128 -1.51 14.22 -13.08
CA LEU A 128 -1.92 15.00 -11.91
C LEU A 128 -0.98 16.19 -11.59
N GLY A 129 0.13 16.36 -12.32
CA GLY A 129 1.08 17.45 -12.10
C GLY A 129 2.07 17.25 -10.94
N TYR A 130 2.11 16.07 -10.31
CA TYR A 130 3.05 15.77 -9.22
C TYR A 130 4.49 15.59 -9.70
N ILE A 131 4.67 15.12 -10.94
CA ILE A 131 5.99 15.00 -11.57
C ILE A 131 5.96 15.68 -12.94
N SER A 132 6.97 16.48 -13.23
CA SER A 132 7.05 17.22 -14.50
C SER A 132 7.82 16.48 -15.58
N LYS A 133 8.63 15.50 -15.20
CA LYS A 133 9.47 14.72 -16.11
C LYS A 133 8.95 13.30 -16.26
N LYS A 134 9.12 12.75 -17.45
CA LYS A 134 8.90 11.32 -17.70
C LYS A 134 9.88 10.50 -16.85
N VAL A 135 9.34 9.48 -16.21
CA VAL A 135 10.13 8.51 -15.42
C VAL A 135 10.56 7.37 -16.33
N ASP A 136 11.85 7.04 -16.31
CA ASP A 136 12.33 5.77 -16.86
C ASP A 136 12.06 4.65 -15.86
N ALA A 137 10.88 4.05 -15.96
CA ALA A 137 10.41 3.02 -15.04
C ALA A 137 11.34 1.79 -15.01
N ALA A 138 11.96 1.42 -16.13
CA ALA A 138 12.83 0.26 -16.20
C ALA A 138 14.16 0.48 -15.46
N SER A 139 14.62 1.73 -15.38
CA SER A 139 15.81 2.09 -14.61
C SER A 139 15.63 1.97 -13.09
N LEU A 140 14.38 2.01 -12.61
CA LEU A 140 14.05 1.98 -11.18
C LEU A 140 13.89 0.56 -10.61
N LEU A 141 13.90 -0.46 -11.48
CA LEU A 141 13.75 -1.84 -11.04
C LEU A 141 15.09 -2.39 -10.57
N PHE A 142 15.05 -3.12 -9.46
CA PHE A 142 16.14 -4.01 -9.10
C PHE A 142 16.25 -5.11 -10.16
N LYS A 143 17.39 -5.13 -10.85
CA LYS A 143 17.73 -6.12 -11.87
C LYS A 143 18.47 -7.26 -11.22
#